data_AF-A0A350QNA7-F1
#
_entry.id   AF-A0A350QNA7-F1
#
_cell.length_a   1.000
_cell.length_b   1.000
_cell.length_c   1.000
_cell.angle_alpha   90.00
_cell.angle_beta   90.00
_cell.angle_gamma   90.00
#
_symmetry.space_group_name_H-M   'P 1'
#
loop_
_entity.id
_entity.type
_entity.pdbx_description
1 polymer ?
#
loop_
_entity_poly.entity_id
_entity_poly.type
_entity_poly.pdbx_seq_one_letter_code
_entity_poly.pdbx_strand_id
1 'polypeptide(L)'
;WQVLEAAVNAGCAIILQATKTGLTGGSSPSGFDYDRPVVIINVGRIGGLRLLRDGTQALAFPGTTLFELSQELKAIDRVPHSVL
;
A
#
# COMPACT_ATOMS: atom_id res chain seq x y z
N TRP A 1 -11.74 -2.36 -4.84
CA TRP A 1 -12.72 -1.34 -4.41
C TRP A 1 -14.01 -1.97 -3.91
N GLN A 2 -14.54 -3.03 -4.54
CA GLN A 2 -15.72 -3.77 -4.04
C GLN A 2 -15.64 -4.18 -2.55
N VAL A 3 -14.49 -4.66 -2.09
CA VAL A 3 -14.27 -4.99 -0.66
C VAL A 3 -14.38 -3.76 0.24
N LEU A 4 -13.91 -2.60 -0.24
CA LEU A 4 -14.00 -1.35 0.50
C LEU A 4 -15.46 -0.89 0.63
N GLU A 5 -16.23 -0.95 -0.46
CA GLU A 5 -17.67 -0.63 -0.44
C GLU A 5 -18.43 -1.56 0.50
N ALA A 6 -18.17 -2.87 0.44
CA ALA A 6 -18.80 -3.83 1.35
C ALA A 6 -18.49 -3.51 2.83
N ALA A 7 -17.24 -3.16 3.15
CA ALA A 7 -16.83 -2.80 4.50
C ALA A 7 -17.48 -1.49 4.97
N VAL A 8 -17.59 -0.49 4.10
CA VAL A 8 -18.30 0.78 4.39
C VAL A 8 -19.79 0.52 4.63
N ASN A 9 -20.44 -0.24 3.75
CA ASN A 9 -21.86 -0.58 3.88
C ASN A 9 -22.16 -1.40 5.15
N ALA A 10 -21.20 -2.21 5.61
CA ALA A 10 -21.29 -2.96 6.86
C ALA A 10 -20.94 -2.12 8.11
N GLY A 11 -20.58 -0.84 7.96
CA GLY A 11 -20.23 0.04 9.07
C GLY A 11 -18.89 -0.32 9.75
N CYS A 12 -17.97 -0.98 9.04
CA CYS A 12 -16.69 -1.40 9.62
C CYS A 12 -15.68 -0.24 9.71
N ALA A 13 -14.79 -0.31 10.70
CA ALA A 13 -13.53 0.43 10.68
C ALA A 13 -12.57 -0.29 9.73
N ILE A 14 -11.94 0.46 8.81
CA ILE A 14 -11.10 -0.11 7.75
C ILE A 14 -9.64 0.26 7.99
N ILE A 15 -8.77 -0.75 8.03
CA ILE A 15 -7.32 -0.58 8.08
C ILE A 15 -6.74 -1.12 6.78
N LEU A 16 -6.27 -0.22 5.91
CA LEU A 16 -5.51 -0.60 4.73
C LEU A 16 -4.09 -0.98 5.15
N GLN A 17 -3.60 -2.15 4.72
CA GLN A 17 -2.30 -2.66 5.11
C GLN A 17 -1.54 -3.22 3.90
N ALA A 18 -0.30 -2.75 3.69
CA ALA A 18 0.65 -3.37 2.78
C ALA A 18 1.58 -4.32 3.56
N THR A 19 2.85 -3.96 3.76
CA THR A 19 3.89 -4.79 4.40
C THR A 19 3.93 -4.70 5.93
N LYS A 20 3.07 -3.88 6.57
CA LYS A 20 2.98 -3.73 8.04
C LYS A 20 4.33 -3.40 8.72
N THR A 21 5.12 -2.52 8.11
CA THR A 21 6.43 -2.08 8.63
C THR A 21 6.36 -0.79 9.46
N GLY A 22 5.16 -0.27 9.73
CA GLY A 22 4.97 0.95 10.53
C GLY A 22 5.39 0.75 11.98
N LEU A 23 6.39 1.50 12.43
CA LEU A 23 6.98 1.37 13.78
C LEU A 23 6.11 1.98 14.89
N THR A 24 5.13 2.81 14.54
CA THR A 24 4.28 3.55 15.48
C THR A 24 2.89 2.93 15.64
N GLY A 25 2.70 1.68 15.20
CA GLY A 25 1.44 0.94 15.35
C GLY A 25 0.35 1.29 14.33
N GLY A 26 0.52 2.32 13.50
CA GLY A 26 -0.50 2.82 12.57
C GLY A 26 -0.97 1.83 11.49
N SER A 27 -0.27 0.71 11.28
CA SER A 27 -0.65 -0.34 10.34
C SER A 27 -1.33 -1.55 11.00
N SER A 28 -1.78 -1.43 12.25
CA SER A 28 -2.40 -2.51 13.03
C SER A 28 -3.62 -1.98 13.79
N PRO A 29 -4.60 -2.85 14.12
CA PRO A 29 -5.59 -2.49 15.12
C PRO A 29 -4.91 -2.10 16.43
N SER A 30 -5.42 -1.07 17.09
CA SER A 30 -4.96 -0.62 18.39
C SER A 30 -5.93 -1.10 19.45
N GLY A 31 -5.56 -2.14 20.20
CA GLY A 31 -6.44 -2.71 21.24
C GLY A 31 -7.66 -3.43 20.68
N PHE A 32 -8.71 -3.49 21.49
CA PHE A 32 -9.95 -4.25 21.22
C PHE A 32 -11.22 -3.43 21.52
N ASP A 33 -11.08 -2.13 21.74
CA ASP A 33 -12.11 -1.19 22.21
C ASP A 33 -12.75 -0.37 21.09
N TYR A 34 -12.64 -0.85 19.84
CA TYR A 34 -13.34 -0.24 18.72
C TYR A 34 -14.87 -0.33 18.91
N ASP A 35 -15.57 0.76 18.63
CA ASP A 35 -17.04 0.86 18.68
C ASP A 35 -17.75 0.07 17.56
N ARG A 36 -16.98 -0.47 16.61
CA ARG A 36 -17.45 -1.17 15.41
C ARG A 36 -16.49 -2.28 14.99
N PRO A 37 -16.92 -3.26 14.17
CA PRO A 37 -16.03 -4.29 13.65
C PRO A 37 -14.87 -3.72 12.86
N VAL A 38 -13.67 -4.29 13.03
CA VAL A 38 -12.46 -3.88 12.30
C VAL A 38 -12.19 -4.86 11.16
N VAL A 39 -11.99 -4.34 9.95
CA VAL A 39 -11.56 -5.11 8.78
C VAL A 39 -10.19 -4.61 8.33
N ILE A 40 -9.23 -5.55 8.24
CA ILE A 40 -7.93 -5.30 7.63
C ILE A 40 -8.02 -5.68 6.16
N ILE A 41 -7.76 -4.74 5.26
CA ILE A 41 -7.67 -5.00 3.83
C ILE A 41 -6.19 -5.02 3.46
N ASN A 42 -5.68 -6.22 3.19
CA ASN A 42 -4.31 -6.40 2.73
C ASN A 42 -4.22 -6.08 1.22
N VAL A 43 -3.39 -5.10 0.86
CA VAL A 43 -3.20 -4.66 -0.52
C VAL A 43 -1.92 -5.19 -1.17
N GLY A 44 -1.14 -6.02 -0.47
CA GLY A 44 0.16 -6.53 -0.92
C GLY A 44 0.09 -7.41 -2.18
N ARG A 45 -1.10 -7.94 -2.52
CA ARG A 45 -1.31 -8.66 -3.80
C ARG A 45 -1.51 -7.73 -5.01
N ILE A 46 -1.77 -6.45 -4.79
CA ILE A 46 -1.96 -5.45 -5.84
C ILE A 46 -0.61 -4.77 -6.11
N GLY A 47 0.34 -5.54 -6.62
CA GLY A 47 1.72 -5.12 -6.86
C GLY A 47 2.00 -4.66 -8.30
N GLY A 48 3.28 -4.39 -8.58
CA GLY A 48 3.76 -3.93 -9.89
C GLY A 48 3.68 -2.42 -10.08
N LEU A 49 4.26 -1.90 -11.15
CA LEU A 49 4.23 -0.46 -11.46
C LEU A 49 4.23 -0.22 -12.96
N ARG A 50 4.01 1.04 -13.35
CA ARG A 50 4.16 1.51 -14.73
C ARG A 50 5.02 2.76 -14.74
N LEU A 51 6.11 2.71 -15.48
CA LEU A 51 6.89 3.91 -15.80
C LEU A 51 6.13 4.71 -16.86
N LEU A 52 6.10 6.02 -16.68
CA LEU A 52 5.41 6.97 -17.55
C LEU A 52 6.45 7.99 -18.06
N ARG A 53 6.19 8.56 -19.24
CA ARG A 53 7.03 9.62 -19.82
C ARG A 53 8.53 9.27 -19.78
N ASP A 54 8.89 8.16 -20.42
CA ASP A 54 10.26 7.63 -20.48
C ASP A 54 10.92 7.47 -19.10
N GLY A 55 10.13 7.08 -18.10
CA GLY A 55 10.61 6.85 -16.73
C GLY A 55 10.83 8.12 -15.92
N THR A 56 10.39 9.29 -16.41
CA THR A 56 10.41 10.51 -15.61
C THR A 56 9.38 10.49 -14.46
N GLN A 57 8.34 9.67 -14.59
CA GLN A 57 7.30 9.44 -13.59
C GLN A 57 7.02 7.94 -13.44
N ALA A 58 6.46 7.54 -12.29
CA ALA A 58 6.03 6.18 -12.05
C ALA A 58 4.64 6.16 -11.40
N LEU A 59 3.79 5.25 -11.85
CA LEU A 59 2.54 4.88 -11.19
C LEU A 59 2.76 3.54 -10.50
N ALA A 60 2.80 3.56 -9.17
CA ALA A 60 2.91 2.36 -8.34
C ALA A 60 1.52 1.94 -7.82
N PHE A 61 1.25 0.65 -7.83
CA PHE A 61 0.06 0.09 -7.21
C PHE A 61 0.22 0.02 -5.67
N PRO A 62 -0.89 -0.14 -4.91
CA PRO A 62 -0.84 -0.06 -3.44
C PRO A 62 0.05 -1.10 -2.75
N GLY A 63 0.32 -2.24 -3.40
CA GLY A 63 1.20 -3.28 -2.90
C GLY A 63 2.63 -3.22 -3.45
N THR A 64 2.96 -2.27 -4.32
CA THR A 64 4.29 -2.14 -4.92
C THR A 64 5.32 -1.83 -3.86
N THR A 65 6.46 -2.53 -3.92
CA THR A 65 7.55 -2.31 -2.96
C THR A 65 8.56 -1.29 -3.48
N LEU A 66 9.26 -0.63 -2.56
CA LEU A 66 10.40 0.24 -2.93
C LEU A 66 11.53 -0.56 -3.61
N PHE A 67 11.65 -1.85 -3.27
CA PHE A 67 12.59 -2.77 -3.93
C PHE A 67 12.25 -2.96 -5.40
N GLU A 68 10.99 -3.26 -5.74
CA GLU A 68 10.52 -3.37 -7.13
C GLU A 68 10.76 -2.08 -7.91
N LEU A 69 10.39 -0.93 -7.33
CA LEU A 69 10.64 0.37 -7.97
C LEU A 69 12.13 0.61 -8.25
N SER A 70 13.00 0.25 -7.30
CA SER A 70 14.45 0.41 -7.44
C SER A 70 15.01 -0.46 -8.58
N GLN A 71 14.50 -1.68 -8.75
CA GLN A 71 14.94 -2.57 -9.84
C GLN A 71 14.55 -2.01 -11.21
N GLU A 72 13.31 -1.54 -11.38
CA GLU A 72 12.82 -0.97 -12.64
C GLU A 72 13.55 0.32 -13.01
N LEU A 73 13.79 1.21 -12.05
CA LEU A 73 14.47 2.48 -12.31
C LEU A 73 15.97 2.31 -12.62
N LYS A 74 16.61 1.28 -12.07
CA LYS A 74 18.01 0.98 -12.36
C LYS A 74 18.25 0.69 -13.85
N ALA A 75 17.28 0.08 -14.54
CA ALA A 75 17.39 -0.23 -15.97
C ALA A 75 17.42 1.02 -16.85
N ILE A 76 17.01 2.17 -16.33
CA ILE A 76 16.95 3.46 -17.04
C ILE A 76 17.80 4.55 -16.36
N ASP A 77 18.78 4.14 -15.53
CA ASP A 77 19.71 5.03 -14.81
C ASP A 77 19.00 6.09 -13.94
N ARG A 78 17.97 5.67 -13.21
CA ARG A 78 17.16 6.52 -12.33
C ARG A 78 17.12 5.94 -10.92
N VAL A 79 16.76 6.78 -9.96
CA VAL A 79 16.63 6.42 -8.54
C VAL A 79 15.22 6.72 -8.02
N PRO A 80 14.71 5.95 -7.05
CA PRO A 80 13.43 6.24 -6.41
C PRO A 80 13.48 7.54 -5.60
N HIS A 81 12.30 8.09 -5.30
CA HIS A 81 12.15 9.29 -4.46
C HIS A 81 12.49 9.07 -2.99
N SER A 82 12.50 7.82 -2.54
CA SER A 82 12.86 7.42 -1.19
C SER A 82 14.08 6.51 -1.25
N VAL A 83 15.08 6.79 -0.43
CA VAL A 83 16.24 5.93 -0.23
C VAL A 83 16.05 5.20 1.10
N LEU A 84 16.35 3.90 1.13
CA LEU A 84 16.35 3.11 2.37
C LEU A 84 17.55 3.48 3.24
#